data_AF-A0A7W0V2R4-F1
#
_entry.id   AF-A0A7W0V2R4-F1
#
_cell.length_a   1.000
_cell.length_b   1.000
_cell.length_c   1.000
_cell.angle_alpha   90.00
_cell.angle_beta   90.00
_cell.angle_gamma   90.00
#
_symmetry.space_group_name_H-M   'P 1'
#
loop_
_entity.id
_entity.type
_entity.pdbx_description
1 polymer ?
#
loop_
_entity_poly.entity_id
_entity_poly.type
_entity_poly.pdbx_seq_one_letter_code
_entity_poly.pdbx_strand_id
1 'polypeptide(L)'
;MHFVDVVIRQAHPGPDAPAYHSFEEKMRDAERYQREEGIAWTVLVDDLEGTAHQVYGGLADPTYIIDSDGRVAFYNMWTHAPTLHTSLEMLTKQGGRGVVNGGIDQTPHLLPSMTDGWKGLRRGLPQSLIDIETAAPTVGISTWLGYQLRPLTAPLTLRAKPLPTSAKIGLGVGAAALLLLGAKALTRDRRSYAPRRRRSNARTGRRR
;
A
#
# COMPACT_ATOMS: atom_id res chain seq x y z
N MET A 1 6.19 -16.12 -21.09
CA MET A 1 5.39 -15.34 -20.13
C MET A 1 5.36 -13.91 -20.64
N HIS A 2 4.19 -13.30 -20.73
CA HIS A 2 4.00 -11.96 -21.27
C HIS A 2 3.41 -11.05 -20.19
N PHE A 3 3.81 -9.78 -20.22
CA PHE A 3 3.31 -8.74 -19.32
C PHE A 3 2.71 -7.63 -20.17
N VAL A 4 1.60 -7.08 -19.70
CA VAL A 4 0.89 -5.98 -20.33
C VAL A 4 0.34 -5.10 -19.23
N ASP A 5 0.58 -3.80 -19.33
CA ASP A 5 -0.11 -2.80 -18.52
C ASP A 5 -1.21 -2.18 -19.37
N VAL A 6 -2.33 -1.81 -18.73
CA VAL A 6 -3.44 -1.13 -19.40
C VAL A 6 -3.66 0.22 -18.72
N VAL A 7 -3.42 1.30 -19.45
CA VAL A 7 -3.69 2.66 -18.98
C VAL A 7 -5.19 2.90 -19.03
N ILE A 8 -5.77 3.04 -17.85
CA ILE A 8 -7.19 3.31 -17.59
C ILE A 8 -7.40 4.80 -17.28
N ARG A 9 -8.56 5.18 -16.73
CA ARG A 9 -8.83 6.56 -16.28
C ARG A 9 -7.93 6.97 -15.10
N GLN A 10 -7.70 8.27 -14.93
CA GLN A 10 -7.04 8.79 -13.72
C GLN A 10 -7.84 8.40 -12.47
N ALA A 11 -7.16 7.83 -11.48
CA ALA A 11 -7.76 7.46 -10.20
C ALA A 11 -8.13 8.71 -9.37
N HIS A 12 -7.26 9.72 -9.41
CA HIS A 12 -7.40 10.99 -8.69
C HIS A 12 -7.03 12.16 -9.61
N PRO A 13 -7.93 12.59 -10.50
CA PRO A 13 -7.65 13.66 -11.44
C PRO A 13 -7.43 15.00 -10.72
N GLY A 14 -6.53 15.82 -11.26
CA GLY A 14 -6.23 17.15 -10.73
C GLY A 14 -5.61 18.06 -11.79
N PRO A 15 -5.21 19.29 -11.44
CA PRO A 15 -4.73 20.29 -12.39
C PRO A 15 -3.62 19.81 -13.34
N ASP A 16 -2.63 19.07 -12.81
CA ASP A 16 -1.48 18.58 -13.58
C ASP A 16 -1.68 17.15 -14.16
N ALA A 17 -2.82 16.52 -13.84
CA ALA A 17 -3.24 15.21 -14.34
C ALA A 17 -4.77 15.17 -14.43
N PRO A 18 -5.38 15.94 -15.35
CA PRO A 18 -6.83 16.03 -15.44
C PRO A 18 -7.46 14.70 -15.90
N ALA A 19 -8.77 14.58 -15.73
CA ALA A 19 -9.50 13.52 -16.43
C ALA A 19 -9.30 13.68 -17.94
N TYR A 20 -9.16 12.55 -18.64
CA TYR A 20 -8.96 12.59 -20.09
C TYR A 20 -10.24 13.05 -20.80
N HIS A 21 -10.09 13.96 -21.75
CA HIS A 21 -11.17 14.44 -22.61
C HIS A 21 -11.03 13.95 -24.06
N SER A 22 -9.91 13.33 -24.39
CA SER A 22 -9.64 12.72 -25.70
C SER A 22 -8.75 11.49 -25.57
N PHE A 23 -8.81 10.61 -26.57
CA PHE A 23 -7.92 9.44 -26.62
C PHE A 23 -6.46 9.86 -26.79
N GLU A 24 -6.19 10.94 -27.52
CA GLU A 24 -4.86 11.47 -27.76
C GLU A 24 -4.17 11.96 -26.48
N GLU A 25 -4.93 12.57 -25.55
CA GLU A 25 -4.43 12.92 -24.22
C GLU A 25 -4.01 11.69 -23.42
N LYS A 26 -4.87 10.67 -23.42
CA LYS A 26 -4.64 9.41 -22.72
C LYS A 26 -3.44 8.66 -23.30
N MET A 27 -3.30 8.63 -24.63
CA MET A 27 -2.15 8.05 -25.32
C MET A 27 -0.84 8.77 -24.94
N ARG A 28 -0.81 10.10 -24.97
CA ARG A 28 0.38 10.87 -24.55
C ARG A 28 0.78 10.59 -23.11
N ASP A 29 -0.20 10.44 -22.22
CA ASP A 29 0.08 10.11 -20.81
C ASP A 29 0.56 8.66 -20.66
N ALA A 30 0.02 7.72 -21.43
CA ALA A 30 0.48 6.33 -21.45
C ALA A 30 1.94 6.21 -21.91
N GLU A 31 2.33 6.94 -22.97
CA GLU A 31 3.72 6.99 -23.42
C GLU A 31 4.63 7.65 -22.36
N ARG A 32 4.15 8.72 -21.71
CA ARG A 32 4.87 9.36 -20.61
C ARG A 32 5.07 8.40 -19.45
N TYR A 33 4.03 7.68 -19.04
CA TYR A 33 4.08 6.63 -18.03
C TYR A 33 5.10 5.55 -18.39
N GLN A 34 5.04 4.99 -19.60
CA GLN A 34 5.96 3.96 -20.06
C GLN A 34 7.42 4.42 -19.98
N ARG A 35 7.70 5.67 -20.40
CA ARG A 35 9.05 6.26 -20.34
C ARG A 35 9.51 6.58 -18.91
N GLU A 36 8.68 7.23 -18.11
CA GLU A 36 9.03 7.70 -16.76
C GLU A 36 9.23 6.54 -15.78
N GLU A 37 8.41 5.49 -15.87
CA GLU A 37 8.51 4.31 -15.01
C GLU A 37 9.43 3.21 -15.59
N GLY A 38 9.96 3.41 -16.80
CA GLY A 38 10.88 2.46 -17.43
C GLY A 38 10.24 1.10 -17.73
N ILE A 39 8.97 1.11 -18.14
CA ILE A 39 8.20 -0.11 -18.40
C ILE A 39 8.73 -0.78 -19.68
N ALA A 40 9.31 -1.97 -19.51
CA ALA A 40 9.98 -2.71 -20.58
C ALA A 40 9.03 -3.57 -21.44
N TRP A 41 7.75 -3.62 -21.11
CA TRP A 41 6.74 -4.39 -21.81
C TRP A 41 5.67 -3.49 -22.45
N THR A 42 4.72 -4.13 -23.13
CA THR A 42 3.65 -3.44 -23.85
C THR A 42 2.73 -2.71 -22.88
N VAL A 43 2.47 -1.44 -23.17
CA VAL A 43 1.45 -0.63 -22.51
C VAL A 43 0.30 -0.43 -23.49
N LEU A 44 -0.87 -0.94 -23.14
CA LEU A 44 -2.12 -0.71 -23.86
C LEU A 44 -2.83 0.50 -23.26
N VAL A 45 -3.71 1.12 -24.06
CA VAL A 45 -4.52 2.25 -23.63
C VAL A 45 -5.98 1.85 -23.81
N ASP A 46 -6.73 1.84 -22.71
CA ASP A 46 -8.17 1.59 -22.75
C ASP A 46 -8.87 2.76 -23.47
N ASP A 47 -10.09 2.56 -23.96
CA ASP A 47 -10.86 3.63 -24.60
C ASP A 47 -11.22 4.75 -23.62
N LEU A 48 -11.81 5.84 -24.13
CA LEU A 48 -12.12 7.01 -23.33
C LEU A 48 -13.22 6.71 -22.31
N GLU A 49 -14.15 5.83 -22.68
CA GLU A 49 -15.27 5.34 -21.89
C GLU A 49 -14.84 4.40 -20.75
N GLY A 50 -13.65 3.81 -20.85
CA GLY A 50 -13.11 2.87 -19.88
C GLY A 50 -13.70 1.45 -20.02
N THR A 51 -14.03 1.01 -21.23
CA THR A 51 -14.72 -0.27 -21.48
C THR A 51 -13.96 -1.43 -20.86
N ALA A 52 -12.63 -1.53 -21.09
CA ALA A 52 -11.84 -2.60 -20.49
C ALA A 52 -11.76 -2.43 -18.96
N HIS A 53 -11.57 -1.21 -18.47
CA HIS A 53 -11.53 -0.92 -17.04
C HIS A 53 -12.78 -1.43 -16.31
N GLN A 54 -13.97 -1.18 -16.86
CA GLN A 54 -15.24 -1.61 -16.29
C GLN A 54 -15.41 -3.13 -16.31
N VAL A 55 -15.09 -3.78 -17.43
CA VAL A 55 -15.17 -5.26 -17.56
C VAL A 55 -14.23 -5.95 -16.57
N TYR A 56 -13.08 -5.35 -16.27
CA TYR A 56 -12.10 -5.84 -15.30
C TYR A 56 -12.28 -5.23 -13.89
N GLY A 57 -13.48 -4.78 -13.54
CA GLY A 57 -13.88 -4.49 -12.16
C GLY A 57 -13.71 -3.05 -11.67
N GLY A 58 -13.22 -2.12 -12.49
CA GLY A 58 -13.27 -0.69 -12.22
C GLY A 58 -12.31 -0.17 -11.13
N LEU A 59 -11.43 -1.01 -10.59
CA LEU A 59 -10.42 -0.62 -9.59
C LEU A 59 -9.19 0.03 -10.24
N ALA A 60 -8.49 0.88 -9.49
CA ALA A 60 -7.38 1.69 -10.01
C ALA A 60 -6.08 0.91 -10.28
N ASP A 61 -5.79 -0.14 -9.49
CA ASP A 61 -4.55 -0.93 -9.61
C ASP A 61 -4.80 -2.43 -9.32
N PRO A 62 -5.68 -3.10 -10.08
CA PRO A 62 -5.80 -4.55 -10.06
C PRO A 62 -4.76 -5.22 -10.96
N THR A 63 -4.34 -6.43 -10.61
CA THR A 63 -3.55 -7.31 -11.50
C THR A 63 -4.27 -8.63 -11.74
N TYR A 64 -4.23 -9.12 -12.97
CA TYR A 64 -4.74 -10.43 -13.37
C TYR A 64 -3.61 -11.32 -13.88
N ILE A 65 -3.61 -12.58 -13.48
CA ILE A 65 -2.79 -13.63 -14.11
C ILE A 65 -3.72 -14.46 -14.98
N ILE A 66 -3.46 -14.47 -16.28
CA ILE A 66 -4.18 -15.27 -17.27
C ILE A 66 -3.35 -16.51 -17.60
N ASP A 67 -3.96 -17.68 -17.52
CA ASP A 67 -3.31 -18.95 -17.84
C ASP A 67 -3.22 -19.21 -19.36
N SER A 68 -2.56 -20.31 -19.72
CA SER A 68 -2.35 -20.68 -21.13
C SER A 68 -3.62 -21.04 -21.90
N ASP A 69 -4.76 -21.24 -21.22
CA ASP A 69 -6.07 -21.50 -21.82
C ASP A 69 -6.94 -20.22 -21.87
N GLY A 70 -6.38 -19.06 -21.51
CA GLY A 70 -7.07 -17.77 -21.53
C GLY A 70 -7.98 -17.53 -20.32
N ARG A 71 -7.83 -18.30 -19.24
CA ARG A 71 -8.65 -18.17 -18.02
C ARG A 71 -7.92 -17.37 -16.95
N VAL A 72 -8.67 -16.65 -16.11
CA VAL A 72 -8.10 -15.98 -14.93
C VAL A 72 -7.66 -17.05 -13.93
N ALA A 73 -6.36 -17.21 -13.76
CA ALA A 73 -5.75 -18.08 -12.76
C ALA A 73 -5.67 -17.42 -11.38
N PHE A 74 -5.52 -16.09 -11.36
CA PHE A 74 -5.42 -15.31 -10.13
C PHE A 74 -5.81 -13.86 -10.38
N TYR A 75 -6.54 -13.27 -9.43
CA TYR A 75 -6.94 -11.87 -9.42
C TYR A 75 -6.44 -11.20 -8.14
N ASN A 76 -5.60 -10.17 -8.28
CA ASN A 76 -5.17 -9.34 -7.17
C ASN A 76 -5.92 -8.00 -7.20
N MET A 77 -6.80 -7.76 -6.23
CA MET A 77 -7.60 -6.53 -6.18
C MET A 77 -6.75 -5.28 -5.98
N TRP A 78 -5.64 -5.41 -5.26
CA TRP A 78 -4.64 -4.36 -5.05
C TRP A 78 -3.25 -4.94 -5.30
N THR A 79 -2.67 -4.59 -6.44
CA THR A 79 -1.38 -5.12 -6.91
C THR A 79 -0.34 -5.19 -5.78
N HIS A 80 0.16 -6.40 -5.53
CA HIS A 80 1.18 -6.66 -4.53
C HIS A 80 2.18 -7.69 -5.05
N ALA A 81 3.38 -7.20 -5.35
CA ALA A 81 4.41 -7.97 -6.03
C ALA A 81 4.77 -9.30 -5.34
N PRO A 82 4.90 -9.40 -4.00
CA PRO A 82 5.13 -10.67 -3.33
C PRO A 82 4.01 -11.70 -3.53
N THR A 83 2.74 -11.28 -3.49
CA THR A 83 1.61 -12.20 -3.73
C THR A 83 1.61 -12.67 -5.18
N LEU A 84 1.85 -11.76 -6.12
CA LEU A 84 1.96 -12.09 -7.54
C LEU A 84 3.12 -13.05 -7.81
N HIS A 85 4.28 -12.82 -7.20
CA HIS A 85 5.43 -13.71 -7.32
C HIS A 85 5.10 -15.15 -6.88
N THR A 86 4.47 -15.33 -5.72
CA THR A 86 4.04 -16.65 -5.26
C THR A 86 3.03 -17.28 -6.22
N SER A 87 2.05 -16.51 -6.69
CA SER A 87 1.02 -16.99 -7.62
C SER A 87 1.62 -17.44 -8.95
N LEU A 88 2.57 -16.68 -9.48
CA LEU A 88 3.30 -17.01 -10.71
C LEU A 88 4.17 -18.25 -10.57
N GLU A 89 4.87 -18.40 -9.45
CA GLU A 89 5.64 -19.62 -9.17
C GLU A 89 4.72 -20.84 -9.09
N MET A 90 3.57 -20.72 -8.43
CA MET A 90 2.57 -21.79 -8.36
C MET A 90 2.06 -22.16 -9.75
N LEU A 91 1.68 -21.17 -10.57
CA LEU A 91 1.15 -21.41 -11.90
C LEU A 91 2.19 -22.06 -12.80
N THR A 92 3.44 -21.61 -12.72
CA THR A 92 4.56 -22.22 -13.46
C THR A 92 4.79 -23.67 -13.06
N LYS A 93 4.75 -23.98 -11.75
CA LYS A 93 4.86 -25.37 -11.24
C LYS A 93 3.70 -26.26 -11.69
N GLN A 94 2.53 -25.69 -11.95
CA GLN A 94 1.35 -26.39 -12.47
C GLN A 94 1.34 -26.48 -14.01
N GLY A 95 2.43 -26.10 -14.70
CA GLY A 95 2.51 -26.16 -16.15
C GLY A 95 1.75 -25.05 -16.87
N GLY A 96 1.48 -23.92 -16.19
CA GLY A 96 0.87 -22.74 -16.81
C GLY A 96 -0.65 -22.80 -16.96
N ARG A 97 -1.34 -23.63 -16.17
CA ARG A 97 -2.80 -23.82 -16.21
C ARG A 97 -3.42 -23.88 -14.82
N GLY A 98 -4.65 -23.39 -14.72
CA GLY A 98 -5.48 -23.56 -13.52
C GLY A 98 -5.37 -22.43 -12.49
N VAL A 99 -6.26 -22.48 -11.51
CA VAL A 99 -6.37 -21.49 -10.45
C VAL A 99 -5.27 -21.68 -9.41
N VAL A 100 -4.63 -20.59 -9.01
CA VAL A 100 -3.52 -20.59 -8.03
C VAL A 100 -3.80 -19.66 -6.87
N ASN A 101 -3.15 -19.95 -5.73
CA ASN A 101 -3.17 -19.08 -4.55
C ASN A 101 -4.59 -18.66 -4.10
N GLY A 102 -5.56 -19.57 -4.17
CA GLY A 102 -6.96 -19.29 -3.81
C GLY A 102 -7.75 -18.48 -4.85
N GLY A 103 -7.15 -18.12 -5.98
CA GLY A 103 -7.78 -17.43 -7.11
C GLY A 103 -7.95 -15.93 -6.94
N ILE A 104 -8.01 -15.42 -5.71
CA ILE A 104 -8.17 -13.99 -5.44
C ILE A 104 -7.41 -13.55 -4.19
N ASP A 105 -6.80 -12.36 -4.25
CA ASP A 105 -6.31 -11.62 -3.08
C ASP A 105 -7.07 -10.29 -2.94
N GLN A 106 -7.80 -10.17 -1.83
CA GLN A 106 -8.61 -8.99 -1.48
C GLN A 106 -7.97 -8.18 -0.35
N THR A 107 -6.71 -8.46 -0.01
CA THR A 107 -6.03 -7.79 1.09
C THR A 107 -5.54 -6.42 0.62
N PRO A 108 -5.89 -5.32 1.32
CA PRO A 108 -5.29 -4.02 1.04
C PRO A 108 -3.84 -4.01 1.52
N HIS A 109 -2.88 -4.06 0.59
CA HIS A 109 -1.45 -4.07 0.89
C HIS A 109 -0.92 -2.64 1.16
N LEU A 110 -1.32 -2.08 2.29
CA LEU A 110 -1.13 -0.65 2.60
C LEU A 110 0.33 -0.19 2.68
N LEU A 111 1.25 -1.03 3.16
CA LEU A 111 2.65 -0.62 3.39
C LEU A 111 3.39 -0.22 2.11
N PRO A 112 3.34 -0.99 1.01
CA PRO A 112 3.81 -0.55 -0.30
C PRO A 112 3.19 0.78 -0.73
N SER A 113 1.86 0.91 -0.64
CA SER A 113 1.14 2.14 -1.02
C SER A 113 1.57 3.34 -0.18
N MET A 114 1.77 3.18 1.13
CA MET A 114 2.30 4.24 1.99
C MET A 114 3.75 4.61 1.64
N THR A 115 4.54 3.67 1.11
CA THR A 115 5.95 3.92 0.79
C THR A 115 6.13 4.65 -0.54
N ASP A 116 5.37 4.30 -1.58
CA ASP A 116 5.56 4.85 -2.94
C ASP A 116 4.36 5.62 -3.51
N GLY A 117 3.17 5.50 -2.89
CA GLY A 117 1.92 6.04 -3.41
C GLY A 117 1.87 7.57 -3.55
N TRP A 118 2.75 8.30 -2.83
CA TRP A 118 2.87 9.75 -2.98
C TRP A 118 3.20 10.18 -4.40
N LYS A 119 3.94 9.37 -5.18
CA LYS A 119 4.26 9.68 -6.58
C LYS A 119 3.03 9.79 -7.46
N GLY A 120 2.00 8.98 -7.19
CA GLY A 120 0.73 9.03 -7.90
C GLY A 120 -0.08 10.26 -7.47
N LEU A 121 -0.23 10.46 -6.17
CA LEU A 121 -0.98 11.60 -5.63
C LEU A 121 -0.39 12.94 -6.06
N ARG A 122 0.94 13.11 -6.01
CA ARG A 122 1.57 14.41 -6.33
C ARG A 122 1.24 14.95 -7.73
N ARG A 123 0.89 14.07 -8.69
CA ARG A 123 0.54 14.45 -10.07
C ARG A 123 -0.82 15.14 -10.17
N GLY A 124 -1.72 14.91 -9.23
CA GLY A 124 -3.06 15.52 -9.21
C GLY A 124 -3.23 16.62 -8.16
N LEU A 125 -2.13 17.12 -7.57
CA LEU A 125 -2.24 18.10 -6.49
C LEU A 125 -2.87 19.43 -6.96
N PRO A 126 -3.62 20.12 -6.09
CA PRO A 126 -3.96 19.71 -4.72
C PRO A 126 -5.16 18.75 -4.65
N GLN A 127 -5.90 18.57 -5.75
CA GLN A 127 -7.19 17.86 -5.76
C GLN A 127 -7.07 16.40 -5.32
N SER A 128 -6.06 15.69 -5.82
CA SER A 128 -5.82 14.29 -5.46
C SER A 128 -5.62 14.06 -3.96
N LEU A 129 -4.99 15.01 -3.27
CA LEU A 129 -4.79 14.96 -1.82
C LEU A 129 -6.12 15.20 -1.08
N ILE A 130 -6.92 16.15 -1.55
CA ILE A 130 -8.25 16.42 -0.99
C ILE A 130 -9.15 15.20 -1.15
N ASP A 131 -9.17 14.60 -2.34
CA ASP A 131 -10.00 13.44 -2.65
C ASP A 131 -9.63 12.24 -1.77
N ILE A 132 -8.33 11.91 -1.67
CA ILE A 132 -7.90 10.76 -0.89
C ILE A 132 -8.11 10.98 0.62
N GLU A 133 -7.88 12.20 1.13
CA GLU A 133 -8.11 12.52 2.55
C GLU A 133 -9.61 12.54 2.89
N THR A 134 -10.46 12.91 1.93
CA THR A 134 -11.92 12.84 2.08
C THR A 134 -12.40 11.38 2.09
N ALA A 135 -11.86 10.54 1.21
CA ALA A 135 -12.24 9.14 1.10
C ALA A 135 -11.67 8.27 2.24
N ALA A 136 -10.44 8.55 2.65
CA ALA A 136 -9.71 7.81 3.68
C ALA A 136 -8.79 8.76 4.46
N PRO A 137 -9.28 9.34 5.56
CA PRO A 137 -8.51 10.29 6.37
C PRO A 137 -7.14 9.73 6.75
N THR A 138 -6.15 10.61 6.73
CA THR A 138 -4.72 10.38 7.00
C THR A 138 -3.95 9.61 5.94
N VAL A 139 -4.59 9.05 4.90
CA VAL A 139 -3.89 8.26 3.87
C VAL A 139 -2.95 9.14 3.05
N GLY A 140 -3.39 10.33 2.63
CA GLY A 140 -2.56 11.26 1.87
C GLY A 140 -1.31 11.68 2.65
N ILE A 141 -1.48 12.10 3.90
CA ILE A 141 -0.37 12.46 4.80
C ILE A 141 0.55 11.26 5.06
N SER A 142 -0.01 10.06 5.26
CA SER A 142 0.77 8.84 5.50
C SER A 142 1.62 8.46 4.29
N THR A 143 1.08 8.57 3.08
CA THR A 143 1.84 8.31 1.85
C THR A 143 2.95 9.35 1.64
N TRP A 144 2.69 10.62 1.96
CA TRP A 144 3.72 11.66 1.93
C TRP A 144 4.87 11.36 2.90
N LEU A 145 4.54 11.08 4.18
CA LEU A 145 5.53 10.72 5.19
C LEU A 145 6.31 9.46 4.82
N GLY A 146 5.60 8.42 4.37
CA GLY A 146 6.23 7.17 3.94
C GLY A 146 7.16 7.36 2.75
N TYR A 147 6.83 8.27 1.83
CA TYR A 147 7.71 8.65 0.73
C TYR A 147 8.98 9.38 1.19
N GLN A 148 8.91 10.24 2.21
CA GLN A 148 10.12 10.84 2.81
C GLN A 148 11.03 9.79 3.46
N LEU A 149 10.44 8.75 4.04
CA LEU A 149 11.15 7.64 4.68
C LEU A 149 11.50 6.49 3.71
N ARG A 150 11.20 6.65 2.42
CA ARG A 150 11.37 5.62 1.39
C ARG A 150 12.74 4.96 1.36
N PRO A 151 13.89 5.65 1.51
CA PRO A 151 15.20 4.99 1.55
C PRO A 151 15.33 3.94 2.65
N LEU A 152 14.59 4.09 3.75
CA LEU A 152 14.60 3.17 4.89
C LEU A 152 13.55 2.07 4.74
N THR A 153 12.36 2.40 4.21
CA THR A 153 11.21 1.47 4.17
C THR A 153 11.16 0.62 2.90
N ALA A 154 11.59 1.16 1.76
CA ALA A 154 11.49 0.50 0.45
C ALA A 154 12.14 -0.90 0.38
N PRO A 155 13.32 -1.16 0.98
CA PRO A 155 13.89 -2.52 0.97
C PRO A 155 12.98 -3.58 1.59
N LEU A 156 12.10 -3.17 2.51
CA LEU A 156 11.16 -4.05 3.21
C LEU A 156 9.76 -4.04 2.60
N THR A 157 9.31 -2.91 2.05
CA THR A 157 7.92 -2.75 1.56
C THR A 157 7.79 -2.91 0.05
N LEU A 158 8.79 -2.51 -0.75
CA LEU A 158 8.75 -2.51 -2.23
C LEU A 158 9.57 -3.68 -2.82
N ARG A 159 9.30 -4.88 -2.34
CA ARG A 159 10.04 -6.09 -2.73
C ARG A 159 9.22 -6.96 -3.67
N ALA A 160 9.89 -7.61 -4.62
CA ALA A 160 9.23 -8.54 -5.53
C ALA A 160 8.95 -9.91 -4.88
N LYS A 161 9.84 -10.39 -4.01
CA LYS A 161 9.72 -11.73 -3.41
C LYS A 161 9.15 -11.67 -1.99
N PRO A 162 8.36 -12.66 -1.55
CA PRO A 162 7.88 -12.76 -0.17
C PRO A 162 9.03 -12.98 0.83
N LEU A 163 8.77 -12.67 2.10
CA LEU A 163 9.82 -12.68 3.12
C LEU A 163 9.94 -14.14 3.52
N PRO A 164 11.16 -14.65 3.76
CA PRO A 164 11.28 -15.97 4.33
C PRO A 164 10.56 -15.99 5.68
N THR A 165 9.97 -17.12 6.04
CA THR A 165 9.19 -17.28 7.27
C THR A 165 9.98 -16.85 8.50
N SER A 166 11.28 -17.12 8.54
CA SER A 166 12.19 -16.68 9.60
C SER A 166 12.24 -15.16 9.77
N ALA A 167 12.32 -14.40 8.67
CA ALA A 167 12.33 -12.94 8.71
C ALA A 167 10.99 -12.38 9.20
N LYS A 168 9.86 -12.97 8.77
CA LYS A 168 8.52 -12.59 9.26
C LYS A 168 8.40 -12.81 10.78
N ILE A 169 8.86 -13.96 11.27
CA ILE A 169 8.88 -14.28 12.70
C ILE A 169 9.76 -13.29 13.45
N GLY A 170 10.99 -13.03 12.97
CA GLY A 170 11.92 -12.10 13.59
C GLY A 170 11.34 -10.68 13.73
N LEU A 171 10.69 -10.18 12.67
CA LEU A 171 9.99 -8.88 12.71
C LEU A 171 8.83 -8.88 13.72
N GLY A 172 8.04 -9.95 13.75
CA GLY A 172 6.93 -10.09 14.70
C GLY A 172 7.40 -10.06 16.15
N VAL A 173 8.46 -10.82 16.48
CA VAL A 173 9.06 -10.84 17.82
C VAL A 173 9.65 -9.48 18.18
N GLY A 174 10.37 -8.83 17.26
CA GLY A 174 10.94 -7.50 17.47
C GLY A 174 9.88 -6.44 17.76
N ALA A 175 8.80 -6.43 16.99
CA ALA A 175 7.67 -5.51 17.21
C ALA A 175 7.00 -5.74 18.57
N ALA A 176 6.76 -7.01 18.95
CA ALA A 176 6.20 -7.34 20.26
C ALA A 176 7.12 -6.89 21.41
N ALA A 177 8.44 -7.06 21.27
CA ALA A 177 9.41 -6.61 22.26
C ALA A 177 9.41 -5.08 22.44
N LEU A 178 9.35 -4.33 21.33
CA LEU A 178 9.26 -2.86 21.37
C LEU A 178 7.97 -2.38 22.05
N LEU A 179 6.82 -2.99 21.74
CA LEU A 179 5.55 -2.68 22.39
C LEU A 179 5.60 -2.95 23.90
N LEU A 180 6.19 -4.08 24.31
CA LEU A 180 6.37 -4.42 25.73
C LEU A 180 7.29 -3.43 26.45
N LEU A 181 8.39 -3.02 25.81
CA LEU A 181 9.31 -2.01 26.36
C LEU A 181 8.65 -0.64 26.49
N GLY A 182 7.90 -0.20 25.47
CA GLY A 182 7.13 1.05 25.51
C GLY A 182 6.06 1.04 26.60
N ALA A 183 5.31 -0.05 26.74
CA ALA A 183 4.33 -0.21 27.81
C ALA A 183 4.98 -0.20 29.21
N LYS A 184 6.16 -0.83 29.36
CA LYS A 184 6.94 -0.76 30.61
C LYS A 184 7.43 0.66 30.91
N ALA A 185 7.87 1.41 29.90
CA ALA A 185 8.29 2.81 30.08
C ALA A 185 7.12 3.71 30.55
N LEU A 186 5.97 3.61 29.87
CA LEU A 186 4.75 4.36 30.21
C LEU A 186 4.21 4.03 31.61
N THR A 187 4.28 2.76 32.03
CA THR A 187 3.85 2.35 33.38
C THR A 187 4.84 2.77 34.47
N ARG A 188 6.13 2.87 34.15
CA ARG A 188 7.17 3.34 35.08
C ARG A 188 7.01 4.84 35.36
N ASP A 189 6.74 5.65 34.34
CA ASP A 189 6.47 7.09 34.52
C ASP A 189 5.18 7.36 35.30
N ARG A 190 4.12 6.58 35.08
CA ARG A 190 2.87 6.68 35.88
C ARG A 190 3.07 6.39 37.37
N ARG A 191 3.99 5.48 37.74
CA ARG A 191 4.31 5.20 39.15
C ARG A 191 5.13 6.31 39.80
N SER A 192 5.95 7.02 39.04
CA SER A 192 6.74 8.18 39.52
C SER A 192 5.88 9.41 39.84
N TYR A 193 4.64 9.48 39.32
CA TYR A 193 3.71 10.60 39.54
C TYR A 193 2.64 10.33 40.61
N ALA A 194 2.73 9.24 41.37
CA ALA A 194 1.78 8.97 42.45
C ALA A 194 1.88 10.07 43.53
N PRO A 195 0.78 10.79 43.87
CA PRO A 195 0.85 11.90 44.80
C PRO A 195 1.26 11.39 46.19
N ARG A 196 2.35 11.95 46.73
CA ARG A 196 2.80 11.74 48.12
C ARG A 196 1.63 12.10 49.04
N ARG A 197 0.96 11.09 49.62
CA ARG A 197 -0.02 11.30 50.69
C ARG A 197 0.66 12.11 51.81
N ARG A 198 0.28 13.38 51.97
CA ARG A 198 0.67 14.21 53.11
C ARG A 198 0.18 13.51 54.38
N ARG A 199 1.11 12.96 55.18
CA ARG A 199 0.84 12.56 56.56
C ARG A 199 0.57 13.84 57.36
N SER A 200 -0.69 14.09 57.74
CA SER A 200 -1.04 15.13 58.70
C SER A 200 -0.67 14.66 60.10
N ASN A 201 0.42 15.20 60.66
CA ASN A 201 0.72 15.09 62.08
C ASN A 201 -0.14 16.10 62.85
N ALA A 202 -1.24 15.65 63.44
CA ALA A 202 -1.93 16.40 64.49
C ALA A 202 -1.27 16.05 65.84
N ARG A 203 -0.35 16.92 66.31
CA ARG A 203 0.10 16.98 67.70
C ARG A 203 -0.36 18.32 68.28
N THR A 204 -1.43 18.31 69.05
CA THR A 204 -1.82 19.34 70.03
C THR A 204 -2.00 18.56 71.33
N GLY A 205 -1.13 18.66 72.33
CA GLY A 205 -0.76 19.86 73.08
C GLY A 205 -1.33 19.68 74.48
N ARG A 206 -0.51 19.19 75.43
CA ARG A 206 -0.94 18.92 76.81
C ARG A 206 0.08 19.52 77.80
N ARG A 207 -0.48 20.26 78.77
CA ARG A 207 0.03 20.71 80.09
C ARG A 207 0.90 21.97 80.06
N ARG A 208 0.41 23.07 80.64
CA ARG A 208 0.21 23.40 82.09
C ARG A 208 1.51 23.79 82.75
#